data_AF-R9KDF7-F1
#
_entry.id   AF-R9KDF7-F1
#
_cell.length_a   1.000
_cell.length_b   1.000
_cell.length_c   1.000
_cell.angle_alpha   90.00
_cell.angle_beta   90.00
_cell.angle_gamma   90.00
#
_symmetry.space_group_name_H-M   'P 1'
#
loop_
_entity.id
_entity.type
_entity.pdbx_description
1 polymer ?
#
loop_
_entity_poly.entity_id
_entity_poly.type
_entity_poly.pdbx_seq_one_letter_code
_entity_poly.pdbx_strand_id
1 'polypeptide(L)'
;MKRIVSLFLGLGIVLSCCTVSFAAETNGSEMNAKTDEIEYLKGEDLVLENIEILENGFVAVTEKVSEDVALADSGKARPEQERTAVFTHKIFDRNGKVMAILTSTVTGVYSQVDRTAFLTSIKGTFQGSFASDFSCSTSVSGSTGKINLYYNGMSAGSFSYKIYSNGTIQNI
;
A
#
# COMPACT_ATOMS: atom_id res chain seq x y z
N MET A 1 -35.78 29.10 -62.14
CA MET A 1 -34.66 28.13 -62.20
C MET A 1 -35.24 26.72 -62.23
N LYS A 2 -34.61 25.87 -63.05
CA LYS A 2 -34.66 24.39 -63.20
C LYS A 2 -35.51 23.61 -62.16
N ARG A 3 -36.53 22.84 -62.60
CA ARG A 3 -36.53 21.37 -62.89
C ARG A 3 -36.28 20.52 -61.62
N ILE A 4 -36.91 19.39 -61.30
CA ILE A 4 -38.00 18.52 -61.81
C ILE A 4 -38.01 17.30 -60.84
N VAL A 5 -39.15 16.63 -60.63
CA VAL A 5 -39.30 15.16 -60.36
C VAL A 5 -38.84 14.65 -58.98
N SER A 6 -39.72 14.22 -58.06
CA SER A 6 -40.48 12.94 -58.00
C SER A 6 -39.58 11.69 -58.06
N LEU A 7 -39.54 10.85 -57.02
CA LEU A 7 -39.66 9.40 -57.19
C LEU A 7 -39.66 8.63 -55.86
N PHE A 8 -40.48 7.58 -55.87
CA PHE A 8 -40.64 6.49 -54.92
C PHE A 8 -39.39 5.60 -54.76
N LEU A 9 -39.48 4.73 -53.73
CA LEU A 9 -39.10 3.31 -53.72
C LEU A 9 -37.64 2.97 -53.38
N GLY A 10 -37.50 2.09 -52.38
CA GLY A 10 -36.24 1.45 -52.01
C GLY A 10 -36.45 0.29 -51.04
N LEU A 11 -37.14 -0.75 -51.51
CA LEU A 11 -37.22 -2.07 -50.90
C LEU A 11 -35.89 -2.82 -51.13
N GLY A 12 -35.32 -3.43 -50.08
CA GLY A 12 -34.22 -4.40 -50.15
C GLY A 12 -33.73 -4.70 -48.73
N ILE A 13 -33.48 -5.93 -48.26
CA ILE A 13 -33.20 -7.27 -48.81
C ILE A 13 -33.59 -8.22 -47.64
N VAL A 14 -34.59 -9.11 -47.72
CA VAL A 14 -34.59 -10.48 -48.28
C VAL A 14 -33.59 -11.46 -47.61
N LEU A 15 -34.16 -12.42 -46.86
CA LEU A 15 -33.74 -13.83 -46.67
C LEU A 15 -32.43 -14.10 -45.88
N SER A 16 -32.24 -15.20 -45.14
CA SER A 16 -33.02 -16.41 -44.86
C SER A 16 -32.31 -17.14 -43.72
N CYS A 17 -33.07 -17.77 -42.84
CA CYS A 17 -32.58 -18.87 -42.00
C CYS A 17 -32.09 -20.04 -42.88
N CYS A 18 -31.15 -20.85 -42.37
CA CYS A 18 -31.28 -22.32 -42.27
C CYS A 18 -29.93 -23.02 -41.95
N THR A 19 -29.96 -23.81 -40.87
CA THR A 19 -29.38 -25.14 -40.68
C THR A 19 -27.92 -25.39 -41.10
N VAL A 20 -27.07 -25.63 -40.10
CA VAL A 20 -25.85 -26.44 -40.30
C VAL A 20 -26.20 -27.92 -40.17
N SER A 21 -25.96 -28.66 -41.25
CA SER A 21 -25.91 -30.12 -41.29
C SER A 21 -24.47 -30.50 -41.66
N PHE A 22 -23.84 -31.34 -40.86
CA PHE A 22 -22.72 -32.18 -41.30
C PHE A 22 -22.87 -33.55 -40.64
N ALA A 23 -23.12 -34.55 -41.47
CA ALA A 23 -23.01 -35.95 -41.12
C ALA A 23 -21.74 -36.51 -41.80
N ALA A 24 -20.95 -37.29 -41.06
CA ALA A 24 -20.13 -38.36 -41.60
C ALA A 24 -19.65 -39.24 -40.44
N GLU A 25 -20.18 -40.46 -40.36
CA GLU A 25 -19.63 -41.53 -39.53
C GLU A 25 -18.40 -42.13 -40.23
N THR A 26 -17.36 -42.49 -39.46
CA THR A 26 -16.50 -43.65 -39.77
C THR A 26 -15.64 -44.03 -38.55
N ASN A 27 -15.93 -45.22 -38.03
CA ASN A 27 -15.06 -46.24 -37.44
C ASN A 27 -13.90 -45.83 -36.51
N GLY A 28 -14.09 -46.16 -35.23
CA GLY A 28 -13.12 -46.87 -34.40
C GLY A 28 -11.72 -46.28 -34.24
N SER A 29 -11.51 -45.53 -33.15
CA SER A 29 -10.28 -45.59 -32.36
C SER A 29 -10.57 -45.00 -30.98
N GLU A 30 -10.30 -45.76 -29.92
CA GLU A 30 -10.30 -45.27 -28.55
C GLU A 30 -9.35 -44.07 -28.44
N MET A 31 -9.84 -42.92 -27.98
CA MET A 31 -8.99 -41.84 -27.52
C MET A 31 -9.52 -41.28 -26.21
N ASN A 32 -8.77 -41.62 -25.17
CA ASN A 32 -8.91 -41.30 -23.77
C ASN A 32 -9.32 -39.82 -23.56
N ALA A 33 -10.55 -39.59 -23.09
CA ALA A 33 -10.98 -38.26 -22.65
C ALA A 33 -10.27 -37.96 -21.33
N LYS A 34 -9.10 -37.32 -21.41
CA LYS A 34 -8.51 -36.65 -20.27
C LYS A 34 -9.39 -35.44 -19.96
N THR A 35 -10.21 -35.57 -18.93
CA THR A 35 -10.86 -34.44 -18.27
C THR A 35 -9.73 -33.60 -17.68
N ASP A 36 -9.45 -32.44 -18.28
CA ASP A 36 -8.57 -31.46 -17.64
C ASP A 36 -9.28 -30.99 -16.37
N GLU A 37 -8.84 -31.52 -15.23
CA GLU A 37 -9.20 -30.99 -13.93
C GLU A 37 -8.74 -29.53 -13.89
N ILE A 38 -9.71 -28.60 -13.85
CA ILE A 38 -9.41 -27.19 -13.57
C ILE A 38 -8.97 -27.15 -12.10
N GLU A 39 -7.66 -27.18 -11.91
CA GLU A 39 -7.04 -26.98 -10.60
C GLU A 39 -7.24 -25.51 -10.21
N TYR A 40 -8.20 -25.27 -9.31
CA TYR A 40 -8.31 -23.97 -8.66
C TYR A 40 -7.09 -23.80 -7.76
N LEU A 41 -6.10 -23.01 -8.20
CA LEU A 41 -5.05 -22.53 -7.33
C LEU A 41 -5.70 -21.72 -6.21
N LYS A 42 -5.89 -22.35 -5.05
CA LYS A 42 -6.25 -21.65 -3.82
C LYS A 42 -5.08 -20.72 -3.52
N GLY A 43 -5.27 -19.42 -3.77
CA GLY A 43 -4.27 -18.40 -3.46
C GLY A 43 -3.81 -18.58 -2.02
N GLU A 44 -2.49 -18.54 -1.80
CA GLU A 44 -1.95 -18.57 -0.45
C GLU A 44 -2.46 -17.34 0.32
N ASP A 45 -2.85 -17.55 1.57
CA ASP A 45 -3.13 -16.45 2.48
C ASP A 45 -1.79 -15.70 2.69
N LEU A 46 -1.66 -14.54 2.03
CA LEU A 46 -0.54 -13.63 2.28
C LEU A 46 -0.73 -13.01 3.67
N VAL A 47 -0.07 -13.59 4.68
CA VAL A 47 0.04 -12.99 6.01
C VAL A 47 1.05 -11.84 5.91
N LEU A 48 0.55 -10.64 5.61
CA LEU A 48 1.32 -9.42 5.75
C LEU A 48 1.42 -9.11 7.25
N GLU A 49 2.57 -9.44 7.84
CA GLU A 49 2.94 -8.92 9.15
C GLU A 49 3.10 -7.39 9.03
N ASN A 50 2.61 -6.63 10.02
CA ASN A 50 2.64 -5.15 10.10
C ASN A 50 1.61 -4.40 9.22
N ILE A 51 0.38 -4.91 9.11
CA ILE A 51 -0.76 -4.13 8.60
C ILE A 51 -1.33 -3.24 9.71
N GLU A 52 -1.39 -1.94 9.46
CA GLU A 52 -2.11 -0.96 10.28
C GLU A 52 -3.38 -0.52 9.55
N ILE A 53 -4.55 -0.76 10.16
CA ILE A 53 -5.82 -0.23 9.66
C ILE A 53 -5.91 1.24 10.04
N LEU A 54 -5.96 2.11 9.04
CA LEU A 54 -6.06 3.54 9.22
C LEU A 54 -7.52 4.01 9.10
N GLU A 55 -7.72 5.32 9.22
CA GLU A 55 -9.06 5.91 9.11
C GLU A 55 -9.49 6.05 7.65
N ASN A 56 -10.79 6.28 7.41
CA ASN A 56 -11.35 6.58 6.09
C ASN A 56 -11.11 5.53 4.99
N GLY A 57 -10.85 4.29 5.39
CA GLY A 57 -10.63 3.16 4.48
C GLY A 57 -9.21 3.09 3.92
N PHE A 58 -8.27 3.82 4.53
CA PHE A 58 -6.84 3.62 4.27
C PHE A 58 -6.30 2.44 5.07
N VAL A 59 -5.27 1.81 4.54
CA VAL A 59 -4.50 0.77 5.22
C VAL A 59 -3.02 1.06 4.98
N ALA A 60 -2.16 0.80 5.95
CA ALA A 60 -0.73 0.90 5.78
C ALA A 60 -0.04 -0.44 6.04
N VAL A 61 1.01 -0.70 5.27
CA VAL A 61 1.99 -1.75 5.57
C VAL A 61 3.28 -1.07 6.01
N THR A 62 3.73 -1.40 7.21
CA THR A 62 4.87 -0.74 7.87
C THR A 62 6.10 -1.63 7.88
N GLU A 63 7.24 -1.06 7.49
CA GLU A 63 8.54 -1.72 7.51
C GLU A 63 9.58 -0.83 8.19
N LYS A 64 10.42 -1.41 9.05
CA LYS A 64 11.57 -0.72 9.63
C LYS A 64 12.77 -0.86 8.69
N VAL A 65 13.23 0.25 8.13
CA VAL A 65 14.27 0.27 7.09
C VAL A 65 15.67 0.31 7.69
N SER A 66 15.88 1.11 8.73
CA SER A 66 17.19 1.21 9.39
C SER A 66 17.08 1.67 10.84
N GLU A 67 18.15 1.43 11.60
CA GLU A 67 18.30 1.97 12.94
C GLU A 67 19.78 2.16 13.32
N ASP A 68 20.17 3.42 13.41
CA ASP A 68 21.56 3.85 13.58
C ASP A 68 21.77 4.49 14.95
N VAL A 69 22.94 4.25 15.56
CA VAL A 69 23.39 4.99 16.75
C VAL A 69 24.19 6.19 16.24
N ALA A 70 23.72 7.40 16.54
CA ALA A 70 24.54 8.58 16.37
C ALA A 70 25.46 8.69 17.60
N LEU A 71 26.74 8.38 17.42
CA LEU A 71 27.73 8.57 18.47
C LEU A 71 27.93 10.08 18.65
N ALA A 72 27.44 10.64 19.75
CA ALA A 72 27.77 12.01 20.14
C ALA A 72 29.28 12.12 20.32
N ASP A 73 29.86 13.20 19.79
CA ASP A 73 31.28 13.56 19.81
C ASP A 73 31.95 13.17 21.15
N SER A 74 32.81 12.15 21.07
CA SER A 74 33.25 11.36 22.22
C SER A 74 34.44 12.03 22.91
N GLY A 75 34.17 13.16 23.57
CA GLY A 75 35.12 13.82 24.47
C GLY A 75 34.96 13.45 25.95
N LYS A 76 33.82 12.90 26.39
CA LYS A 76 33.55 12.55 27.81
C LYS A 76 32.55 11.40 27.96
N ALA A 77 32.73 10.62 29.03
CA ALA A 77 31.89 9.50 29.48
C ALA A 77 30.44 9.90 29.81
N ARG A 78 29.65 10.21 28.79
CA ARG A 78 28.21 10.45 28.91
C ARG A 78 27.46 9.15 28.62
N PRO A 79 26.63 8.66 29.57
CA PRO A 79 25.85 7.44 29.34
C PRO A 79 24.73 7.65 28.31
N GLU A 80 24.37 8.90 28.01
CA GLU A 80 23.34 9.22 27.02
C GLU A 80 23.84 9.01 25.59
N GLN A 81 23.03 8.31 24.80
CA GLN A 81 23.30 8.00 23.40
C GLN A 81 22.11 8.42 22.54
N GLU A 82 22.37 8.94 21.34
CA GLU A 82 21.35 9.28 20.37
C GLU A 82 21.12 8.09 19.42
N ARG A 83 19.85 7.79 19.14
CA ARG A 83 19.43 6.78 18.17
C ARG A 83 18.48 7.40 17.17
N THR A 84 18.63 7.01 15.91
CA THR A 84 17.67 7.33 14.85
C THR A 84 17.18 6.04 14.19
N ALA A 85 15.87 5.91 14.02
CA ALA A 85 15.22 4.85 13.27
C ALA A 85 14.46 5.41 12.08
N VAL A 86 14.48 4.66 10.97
CA VAL A 86 13.71 4.99 9.78
C VAL A 86 12.69 3.90 9.52
N PHE A 87 11.43 4.31 9.35
CA PHE A 87 10.30 3.45 9.00
C PHE A 87 9.73 3.89 7.66
N THR A 88 9.15 2.94 6.94
CA THR A 88 8.42 3.20 5.70
C THR A 88 7.03 2.61 5.81
N HIS A 89 6.02 3.44 5.55
CA HIS A 89 4.61 3.08 5.61
C HIS A 89 4.04 3.22 4.20
N LYS A 90 3.74 2.08 3.57
CA LYS A 90 3.11 2.05 2.26
C LYS A 90 1.60 2.12 2.46
N ILE A 91 0.99 3.22 2.03
CA ILE A 91 -0.42 3.54 2.27
C ILE A 91 -1.24 3.15 1.05
N PHE A 92 -2.33 2.42 1.29
CA PHE A 92 -3.25 1.90 0.29
C PHE A 92 -4.65 2.47 0.52
N ASP A 93 -5.40 2.67 -0.57
CA ASP A 93 -6.83 2.94 -0.50
C ASP A 93 -7.64 1.65 -0.26
N ARG A 94 -8.96 1.82 -0.13
CA ARG A 94 -9.93 0.71 0.04
C ARG A 94 -9.93 -0.32 -1.09
N ASN A 95 -9.37 0.01 -2.24
CA ASN A 95 -9.30 -0.87 -3.42
C ASN A 95 -7.92 -1.53 -3.55
N GLY A 96 -7.04 -1.36 -2.56
CA GLY A 96 -5.66 -1.88 -2.60
C GLY A 96 -4.73 -1.10 -3.51
N LYS A 97 -5.11 0.10 -3.96
CA LYS A 97 -4.25 0.97 -4.76
C LYS A 97 -3.25 1.67 -3.84
N VAL A 98 -1.96 1.61 -4.19
CA VAL A 98 -0.92 2.39 -3.51
C VAL A 98 -1.16 3.87 -3.75
N MET A 99 -1.34 4.62 -2.66
CA MET A 99 -1.61 6.04 -2.68
C MET A 99 -0.33 6.84 -2.45
N ALA A 100 0.38 6.53 -1.37
CA ALA A 100 1.64 7.18 -1.03
C ALA A 100 2.52 6.24 -0.20
N ILE A 101 3.79 6.60 -0.09
CA ILE A 101 4.75 6.01 0.83
C ILE A 101 5.18 7.12 1.79
N LEU A 102 4.95 6.93 3.09
CA LEU A 102 5.46 7.80 4.14
C LEU A 102 6.78 7.22 4.67
N THR A 103 7.87 7.97 4.55
CA THR A 103 9.12 7.68 5.25
C THR A 103 9.16 8.48 6.55
N SER A 104 9.20 7.77 7.67
CA SER A 104 9.24 8.36 9.01
C SER A 104 10.65 8.25 9.59
N THR A 105 11.24 9.38 9.98
CA THR A 105 12.52 9.43 10.69
C THR A 105 12.26 9.80 12.15
N VAL A 106 12.62 8.90 13.05
CA VAL A 106 12.36 9.01 14.49
C VAL A 106 13.70 9.05 15.21
N THR A 107 13.96 10.15 15.92
CA THR A 107 15.20 10.35 16.67
C THR A 107 14.87 10.48 18.16
N GLY A 108 15.72 9.89 19.00
CA GLY A 108 15.60 10.00 20.44
C GLY A 108 16.93 9.78 21.14
N VAL A 109 16.94 10.08 22.44
CA VAL A 109 18.08 9.89 23.32
C VAL A 109 17.71 8.86 24.39
N TYR A 110 18.64 7.98 24.72
CA TYR A 110 18.47 6.96 25.75
C TYR A 110 19.72 6.83 26.62
N SER A 111 19.54 6.34 27.85
CA SER A 111 20.61 5.91 28.75
C SER A 111 20.23 4.57 29.37
N GLN A 112 21.05 3.55 29.12
CA GLN A 112 20.83 2.23 29.73
C GLN A 112 21.17 2.26 31.23
N VAL A 113 22.17 3.06 31.60
CA VAL A 113 22.63 3.23 32.99
C VAL A 113 21.55 3.90 33.83
N ASP A 114 20.97 4.98 33.32
CA ASP A 114 19.96 5.77 34.04
C ASP A 114 18.53 5.24 33.82
N ARG A 115 18.37 4.26 32.92
CA ARG A 115 17.07 3.69 32.51
C ARG A 115 16.09 4.73 31.97
N THR A 116 16.59 5.73 31.28
CA THR A 116 15.80 6.82 30.70
C THR A 116 15.79 6.74 29.18
N ALA A 117 14.70 7.20 28.57
CA ALA A 117 14.61 7.39 27.13
C ALA A 117 13.54 8.44 26.79
N PHE A 118 13.82 9.25 25.78
CA PHE A 118 12.87 10.23 25.25
C PHE A 118 13.10 10.45 23.76
N LEU A 119 12.02 10.59 23.01
CA LEU A 119 12.09 11.03 21.63
C LEU A 119 12.44 12.52 21.61
N THR A 120 13.21 12.94 20.62
CA THR A 120 13.61 14.33 20.41
C THR A 120 13.00 14.89 19.12
N SER A 121 12.77 14.05 18.11
CA SER A 121 12.21 14.47 16.84
C SER A 121 11.48 13.31 16.14
N ILE A 122 10.40 13.66 15.46
CA ILE A 122 9.73 12.81 14.48
C ILE A 122 9.48 13.65 13.23
N LYS A 123 9.89 13.12 12.08
CA LYS A 123 9.68 13.73 10.76
C LYS A 123 9.05 12.73 9.81
N GLY A 124 8.19 13.20 8.93
CA GLY A 124 7.55 12.40 7.88
C GLY A 124 7.75 13.04 6.52
N THR A 125 8.09 12.25 5.51
CA THR A 125 8.15 12.68 4.11
C THR A 125 7.35 11.75 3.22
N PHE A 126 6.60 12.31 2.27
CA PHE A 126 5.77 11.53 1.36
C PHE A 126 6.42 11.35 0.00
N GLN A 127 6.22 10.18 -0.60
CA GLN A 127 6.61 9.84 -1.96
C GLN A 127 5.48 9.09 -2.66
N GLY A 128 5.46 9.13 -4.00
CA GLY A 128 4.45 8.47 -4.83
C GLY A 128 3.48 9.42 -5.53
N SER A 129 2.60 8.85 -6.34
CA SER A 129 1.75 9.61 -7.28
C SER A 129 0.71 10.52 -6.60
N PHE A 130 0.29 10.19 -5.38
CA PHE A 130 -0.66 11.01 -4.61
C PHE A 130 -0.01 11.70 -3.41
N ALA A 131 1.33 11.74 -3.34
CA ALA A 131 2.06 12.31 -2.19
C ALA A 131 1.69 13.76 -1.90
N SER A 132 1.39 14.55 -2.93
CA SER A 132 0.95 15.96 -2.80
C SER A 132 -0.36 16.14 -2.05
N ASP A 133 -1.20 15.10 -2.05
CA ASP A 133 -2.53 15.12 -1.42
C ASP A 133 -2.43 14.74 0.06
N PHE A 134 -1.27 14.22 0.49
CA PHE A 134 -1.00 13.87 1.86
C PHE A 134 -0.26 14.98 2.59
N SER A 135 -0.58 15.11 3.87
CA SER A 135 0.20 15.92 4.81
C SER A 135 0.27 15.20 6.15
N CYS A 136 1.17 15.64 7.01
CA CYS A 136 1.27 15.10 8.36
C CYS A 136 1.60 16.18 9.38
N SER A 137 1.24 15.89 10.62
CA SER A 137 1.70 16.64 11.80
C SER A 137 2.37 15.67 12.75
N THR A 138 3.36 16.14 13.51
CA THR A 138 4.09 15.29 14.45
C THR A 138 3.99 15.83 15.87
N SER A 139 4.06 14.92 16.84
CA SER A 139 4.07 15.27 18.26
C SER A 139 4.96 14.30 19.01
N VAL A 140 5.64 14.81 20.03
CA VAL A 140 6.55 14.05 20.89
C VAL A 140 6.21 14.34 22.34
N SER A 141 6.15 13.28 23.15
CA SER A 141 5.89 13.34 24.59
C SER A 141 6.68 12.26 25.30
N GLY A 142 7.79 12.67 25.94
CA GLY A 142 8.69 11.76 26.64
C GLY A 142 9.21 10.66 25.71
N SER A 143 9.04 9.40 26.12
CA SER A 143 9.48 8.20 25.36
C SER A 143 8.60 7.85 24.16
N THR A 144 7.52 8.59 23.92
CA THR A 144 6.55 8.29 22.87
C THR A 144 6.32 9.47 21.95
N GLY A 145 5.82 9.21 20.75
CA GLY A 145 5.42 10.25 19.82
C GLY A 145 4.61 9.69 18.68
N LYS A 146 4.06 10.58 17.86
CA LYS A 146 3.02 10.24 16.88
C LYS A 146 3.17 11.08 15.62
N ILE A 147 2.92 10.46 14.47
CA ILE A 147 2.60 11.13 13.22
C ILE A 147 1.09 11.01 13.00
N ASN A 148 0.37 12.13 12.93
CA ASN A 148 -1.01 12.15 12.45
C ASN A 148 -0.99 12.40 10.94
N LEU A 149 -1.68 11.53 10.20
CA LEU A 149 -1.75 11.52 8.75
C LEU A 149 -3.02 12.22 8.29
N TYR A 150 -2.93 13.01 7.21
CA TYR A 150 -4.09 13.63 6.59
C TYR A 150 -4.06 13.43 5.08
N TYR A 151 -5.23 13.18 4.48
CA TYR A 151 -5.44 13.13 3.03
C TYR A 151 -6.45 14.21 2.65
N ASN A 152 -6.07 15.13 1.76
CA ASN A 152 -6.88 16.30 1.38
C ASN A 152 -7.41 17.09 2.59
N GLY A 153 -6.58 17.22 3.63
CA GLY A 153 -6.91 17.93 4.87
C GLY A 153 -7.81 17.17 5.86
N MET A 154 -8.28 15.96 5.53
CA MET A 154 -9.04 15.11 6.43
C MET A 154 -8.14 14.10 7.12
N SER A 155 -8.41 13.77 8.39
CA SER A 155 -7.66 12.73 9.12
C SER A 155 -7.67 11.42 8.34
N ALA A 156 -6.51 10.78 8.22
CA ALA A 156 -6.33 9.50 7.56
C ALA A 156 -5.62 8.51 8.48
N GLY A 157 -5.73 8.70 9.80
CA GLY A 157 -5.12 7.85 10.82
C GLY A 157 -3.76 8.33 11.27
N SER A 158 -2.96 7.44 11.83
CA SER A 158 -1.73 7.82 12.50
C SER A 158 -0.80 6.67 12.81
N PHE A 159 0.49 6.99 12.95
CA PHE A 159 1.55 6.06 13.36
C PHE A 159 2.12 6.50 14.72
N SER A 160 2.24 5.57 15.66
CA SER A 160 2.82 5.83 16.97
C SER A 160 4.20 5.21 17.08
N TYR A 161 5.07 5.84 17.88
CA TYR A 161 6.44 5.40 18.08
C TYR A 161 6.81 5.44 19.55
N LYS A 162 7.74 4.57 19.92
CA LYS A 162 8.33 4.51 21.26
C LYS A 162 9.82 4.24 21.20
N ILE A 163 10.58 4.95 22.04
CA ILE A 163 11.98 4.62 22.36
C ILE A 163 12.06 4.00 23.75
N TYR A 164 12.87 2.96 23.88
CA TYR A 164 13.13 2.27 25.14
C TYR A 164 14.50 2.67 25.71
N SER A 165 14.72 2.42 27.00
CA SER A 165 15.99 2.75 27.68
C SER A 165 17.19 1.95 27.16
N ASN A 166 16.98 0.90 26.38
CA ASN A 166 18.03 0.17 25.67
C ASN A 166 18.36 0.78 24.28
N GLY A 167 17.67 1.84 23.89
CA GLY A 167 17.84 2.54 22.61
C GLY A 167 17.04 1.98 21.45
N THR A 168 16.27 0.90 21.63
CA THR A 168 15.38 0.41 20.58
C THR A 168 14.25 1.41 20.33
N ILE A 169 14.01 1.72 19.06
CA ILE A 169 12.85 2.50 18.60
C ILE A 169 11.91 1.55 17.84
N GLN A 170 10.62 1.61 18.18
CA GLN A 170 9.56 0.80 17.55
C GLN A 170 8.42 1.68 17.08
N ASN A 171 7.76 1.24 16.01
CA ASN A 171 6.38 1.61 15.72
C ASN A 171 5.46 0.70 16.55
N ILE A 172 4.45 1.26 17.22
CA ILE A 172 3.60 0.59 18.22
C ILE A 172 2.12 0.89 18.02
#